data_AF-A0A0N4VM42-F1
#
_entry.id   AF-A0A0N4VM42-F1
#
_cell.length_a   1.000
_cell.length_b   1.000
_cell.length_c   1.000
_cell.angle_alpha   90.00
_cell.angle_beta   90.00
_cell.angle_gamma   90.00
#
_symmetry.space_group_name_H-M   'P 1'
#
loop_
_entity.id
_entity.type
_entity.pdbx_description
1 polymer ?
#
loop_
_entity_poly.entity_id
_entity_poly.type
_entity_poly.pdbx_seq_one_letter_code
_entity_poly.pdbx_strand_id
1 'polypeptide(L)'
;PEIGQSIRACVTPLLTNFNITEVPNDIILSVSKKDYQWIKELAKVGTLRNISFVGDNLPSSKVDGETVLGRIPIMKLLGAVAGLYPISQDHALLAMHTDRWLILADEFLTGEKSLDYVSRLLSTALSSSDFLASCYVPTAADIILSSVITDLRVYPNNVELWIKRLCKILN
;
A
#
# COMPACT_ATOMS: atom_id res chain seq x y z
N PRO A 1 8.61 9.43 -28.88
CA PRO A 1 8.97 10.84 -28.61
C PRO A 1 8.50 11.23 -27.20
N GLU A 2 9.47 11.38 -26.30
CA GLU A 2 9.29 11.70 -24.89
C GLU A 2 8.58 13.05 -24.74
N ILE A 3 7.37 13.03 -24.21
CA ILE A 3 6.73 14.25 -23.72
C ILE A 3 7.20 14.39 -22.28
N GLY A 4 8.16 15.30 -22.07
CA GLY A 4 8.54 15.76 -20.75
C GLY A 4 7.28 16.18 -20.00
N GLN A 5 6.92 15.42 -18.97
CA GLN A 5 5.83 15.77 -18.06
C GLN A 5 6.24 17.04 -17.33
N SER A 6 5.66 18.16 -17.75
CA SER A 6 5.75 19.44 -17.07
C SER A 6 5.44 19.25 -15.58
N ILE A 7 6.36 19.69 -14.71
CA ILE A 7 6.19 19.74 -13.27
C ILE A 7 5.05 20.73 -12.98
N ARG A 8 3.83 20.25 -12.88
CA ARG A 8 2.71 21.04 -12.39
C ARG A 8 2.76 21.03 -10.87
N ALA A 9 3.27 22.11 -10.29
CA ALA A 9 3.08 22.37 -8.87
C ALA A 9 1.56 22.40 -8.57
N CYS A 10 1.14 21.80 -7.46
CA CYS A 10 -0.24 21.84 -6.94
C CYS A 10 -1.29 21.00 -7.67
N VAL A 11 -0.93 19.90 -8.33
CA VAL A 11 -1.95 18.91 -8.77
C VAL A 11 -2.54 18.22 -7.54
N THR A 12 -3.87 18.17 -7.44
CA THR A 12 -4.55 17.40 -6.40
C THR A 12 -4.12 15.94 -6.52
N PRO A 13 -3.52 15.35 -5.49
CA PRO A 13 -3.09 13.96 -5.56
C PRO A 13 -4.33 13.06 -5.67
N LEU A 14 -4.27 12.08 -6.56
CA LEU A 14 -5.34 11.12 -6.82
C LEU A 14 -4.84 9.71 -6.51
N LEU A 15 -5.76 8.83 -6.14
CA LEU A 15 -5.45 7.40 -6.04
C LEU A 15 -5.02 6.87 -7.42
N THR A 16 -4.00 6.02 -7.45
CA THR A 16 -3.65 5.25 -8.64
C THR A 16 -4.84 4.45 -9.12
N ASN A 17 -5.09 4.35 -10.42
CA ASN A 17 -6.13 3.47 -10.95
C ASN A 17 -5.55 2.52 -11.98
N PHE A 18 -4.68 1.61 -11.52
CA PHE A 18 -4.19 0.53 -12.37
C PHE A 18 -5.34 -0.39 -12.74
N ASN A 19 -5.20 -1.09 -13.87
CA ASN A 19 -6.16 -2.11 -14.29
C ASN A 19 -6.43 -3.07 -13.12
N ILE A 20 -7.68 -3.04 -12.65
CA ILE A 20 -8.14 -3.87 -11.54
C ILE A 20 -8.06 -5.31 -12.00
N THR A 21 -7.50 -6.18 -11.16
CA THR A 21 -7.58 -7.62 -11.39
C THR A 21 -8.97 -8.07 -11.01
N GLU A 22 -9.74 -8.52 -11.99
CA GLU A 22 -10.99 -9.22 -11.72
C GLU A 22 -10.65 -10.50 -10.97
N VAL A 23 -11.26 -10.64 -9.81
CA VAL A 23 -11.18 -11.87 -9.03
C VAL A 23 -12.47 -12.62 -9.28
N PRO A 24 -12.42 -13.80 -9.89
CA PRO A 24 -13.63 -14.51 -10.30
C PRO A 24 -14.47 -14.99 -9.11
N ASN A 25 -13.83 -15.23 -7.96
CA ASN A 25 -14.43 -15.79 -6.75
C ASN A 25 -13.88 -15.10 -5.49
N ASP A 26 -14.43 -15.44 -4.32
CA ASP A 26 -13.93 -14.93 -3.04
C ASP A 26 -12.48 -15.40 -2.77
N ILE A 27 -11.61 -14.45 -2.38
CA ILE A 27 -10.24 -14.76 -1.92
C ILE A 27 -10.26 -14.91 -0.40
N ILE A 28 -9.80 -16.07 0.07
CA ILE A 28 -9.62 -16.33 1.50
C ILE A 28 -8.17 -16.05 1.88
N LEU A 29 -7.98 -15.20 2.89
CA LEU A 29 -6.68 -14.78 3.38
C LEU A 29 -6.45 -15.26 4.82
N SER A 30 -5.29 -15.86 5.07
CA SER A 30 -4.84 -16.16 6.43
C SER A 30 -4.03 -14.98 6.95
N VAL A 31 -4.57 -14.28 7.95
CA VAL A 31 -4.00 -13.02 8.46
C VAL A 31 -3.81 -13.09 9.96
N SER A 32 -2.72 -12.49 10.45
CA SER A 32 -2.39 -12.39 11.88
C SER A 32 -2.93 -11.10 12.48
N LYS A 33 -2.94 -10.98 13.82
CA LYS A 33 -3.34 -9.74 14.52
C LYS A 33 -2.56 -8.50 14.07
N LYS A 34 -1.30 -8.68 13.66
CA LYS A 34 -0.44 -7.59 13.17
C LYS A 34 -0.88 -7.05 11.81
N ASP A 35 -1.71 -7.80 11.10
CA ASP A 35 -2.12 -7.47 9.73
C ASP A 35 -3.38 -6.62 9.66
N TYR A 36 -4.18 -6.62 10.73
CA TYR A 36 -5.50 -5.99 10.77
C TYR A 36 -5.47 -4.51 10.39
N GLN A 37 -4.45 -3.79 10.86
CA GLN A 37 -4.40 -2.35 10.66
C GLN A 37 -4.24 -1.99 9.17
N TRP A 38 -3.28 -2.62 8.48
CA TRP A 38 -3.06 -2.34 7.06
C TRP A 38 -4.16 -2.92 6.17
N ILE A 39 -4.75 -4.05 6.55
CA ILE A 39 -5.92 -4.62 5.84
C ILE A 39 -7.10 -3.66 5.93
N LYS A 40 -7.36 -3.09 7.12
CA LYS A 40 -8.47 -2.14 7.32
C LYS A 40 -8.31 -0.89 6.46
N GLU A 41 -7.09 -0.35 6.35
CA GLU A 41 -6.85 0.83 5.50
C GLU A 41 -7.00 0.49 4.00
N LEU A 42 -6.52 -0.67 3.55
CA LEU A 42 -6.78 -1.13 2.18
C LEU A 42 -8.27 -1.36 1.92
N ALA A 43 -9.01 -1.89 2.89
CA ALA A 43 -10.45 -2.11 2.76
C ALA A 43 -11.21 -0.78 2.58
N LYS A 44 -10.80 0.30 3.26
CA LYS A 44 -11.37 1.64 3.02
C LYS A 44 -11.15 2.09 1.57
N VAL A 45 -9.95 1.89 1.04
CA VAL A 45 -9.66 2.19 -0.38
C VAL A 45 -10.50 1.31 -1.30
N GLY A 46 -10.69 0.04 -0.94
CA GLY A 46 -11.57 -0.89 -1.60
C GLY A 46 -13.00 -0.39 -1.73
N THR A 47 -13.58 0.09 -0.62
CA THR A 47 -14.94 0.65 -0.60
C THR A 47 -15.09 1.82 -1.55
N LEU A 48 -14.08 2.69 -1.66
CA LEU A 48 -14.06 3.80 -2.64
C LEU A 48 -14.10 3.31 -4.11
N ARG A 49 -13.82 2.02 -4.34
CA ARG A 49 -13.81 1.37 -5.66
C ARG A 49 -14.86 0.27 -5.80
N ASN A 50 -15.88 0.27 -4.94
CA ASN A 50 -16.94 -0.74 -4.93
C ASN A 50 -16.43 -2.19 -4.69
N ILE A 51 -15.32 -2.35 -3.97
CA ILE A 51 -14.80 -3.64 -3.54
C ILE A 51 -15.15 -3.83 -2.07
N SER A 52 -15.83 -4.94 -1.76
CA SER A 52 -16.16 -5.30 -0.37
C SER A 52 -15.13 -6.28 0.17
N PHE A 53 -14.61 -5.99 1.36
CA PHE A 53 -13.76 -6.90 2.13
C PHE A 53 -14.58 -7.47 3.27
N VAL A 54 -14.81 -8.79 3.28
CA VAL A 54 -15.56 -9.50 4.32
C VAL A 54 -14.59 -10.42 5.07
N GLY A 55 -14.61 -10.40 6.40
CA GLY A 55 -13.78 -11.28 7.22
C GLY A 55 -14.28 -11.39 8.64
N ASP A 56 -14.37 -12.63 9.14
CA ASP A 56 -14.77 -12.93 10.52
C ASP A 56 -13.56 -12.99 11.45
N ASN A 57 -13.63 -12.27 12.57
CA ASN A 57 -12.74 -12.45 13.71
C ASN A 57 -13.07 -13.78 14.42
N LEU A 58 -12.66 -14.96 13.91
CA LEU A 58 -12.59 -16.32 14.52
C LEU A 58 -12.87 -17.43 13.45
N PRO A 59 -12.47 -18.70 13.65
CA PRO A 59 -11.96 -19.57 12.59
C PRO A 59 -13.03 -20.26 11.71
N SER A 60 -12.63 -20.50 10.45
CA SER A 60 -13.30 -21.25 9.35
C SER A 60 -14.31 -20.44 8.52
N SER A 61 -14.47 -20.63 7.20
CA SER A 61 -14.38 -21.86 6.38
C SER A 61 -14.20 -21.60 4.85
N LYS A 62 -14.09 -22.69 4.05
CA LYS A 62 -13.74 -22.84 2.59
C LYS A 62 -14.88 -22.42 1.60
N VAL A 63 -14.75 -22.28 0.26
CA VAL A 63 -14.03 -23.01 -0.84
C VAL A 63 -13.86 -22.09 -2.09
N ASP A 64 -12.65 -21.91 -2.67
CA ASP A 64 -12.29 -22.44 -4.02
C ASP A 64 -10.75 -22.66 -4.23
N GLY A 65 -10.08 -23.30 -3.27
CA GLY A 65 -8.88 -24.10 -3.52
C GLY A 65 -7.49 -23.46 -3.35
N GLU A 66 -7.30 -22.17 -3.65
CA GLU A 66 -5.95 -21.58 -3.57
C GLU A 66 -5.77 -20.67 -2.35
N THR A 67 -4.89 -21.09 -1.45
CA THR A 67 -4.50 -20.30 -0.28
C THR A 67 -3.29 -19.46 -0.64
N VAL A 68 -3.44 -18.14 -0.66
CA VAL A 68 -2.29 -17.24 -0.75
C VAL A 68 -1.62 -17.18 0.61
N LEU A 69 -0.38 -17.67 0.67
CA LEU A 69 0.43 -17.69 1.88
C LEU A 69 1.48 -16.59 1.83
N GLY A 70 1.73 -15.99 2.99
CA GLY A 70 2.75 -14.95 3.17
C GLY A 70 2.21 -13.53 2.98
N ARG A 71 2.72 -12.62 3.79
CA ARG A 71 2.21 -11.24 3.86
C ARG A 71 2.41 -10.46 2.56
N ILE A 72 3.59 -10.57 1.95
CA ILE A 72 3.92 -9.82 0.72
C ILE A 72 2.99 -10.22 -0.45
N PRO A 73 2.80 -11.50 -0.80
CA PRO A 73 1.83 -11.90 -1.81
C PRO A 73 0.41 -11.38 -1.53
N ILE A 74 -0.04 -11.44 -0.28
CA ILE A 74 -1.36 -10.93 0.12
C ILE A 74 -1.44 -9.41 -0.09
N MET A 75 -0.44 -8.66 0.33
CA MET A 75 -0.38 -7.21 0.14
C MET A 75 -0.44 -6.82 -1.35
N LYS A 76 0.29 -7.55 -2.21
CA LYS A 76 0.26 -7.34 -3.66
C LYS A 76 -1.11 -7.64 -4.25
N LEU A 77 -1.71 -8.77 -3.85
CA LEU A 77 -3.03 -9.18 -4.33
C LEU A 77 -4.10 -8.16 -3.94
N LEU A 78 -4.17 -7.77 -2.67
CA LEU A 78 -5.14 -6.77 -2.22
C LEU A 78 -4.87 -5.40 -2.84
N GLY A 79 -3.61 -5.02 -2.99
CA GLY A 79 -3.22 -3.82 -3.72
C GLY A 79 -3.68 -3.85 -5.17
N ALA A 80 -3.53 -4.98 -5.87
CA ALA A 80 -3.93 -5.15 -7.26
C ALA A 80 -5.45 -5.09 -7.45
N VAL A 81 -6.18 -5.78 -6.59
CA VAL A 81 -7.65 -5.75 -6.55
C VAL A 81 -8.13 -4.33 -6.27
N ALA A 82 -7.50 -3.63 -5.33
CA ALA A 82 -7.80 -2.22 -5.07
C ALA A 82 -7.21 -1.25 -6.12
N GLY A 83 -6.62 -1.73 -7.23
CA GLY A 83 -6.02 -0.91 -8.28
C GLY A 83 -4.86 0.01 -7.82
N LEU A 84 -4.21 -0.35 -6.71
CA LEU A 84 -3.07 0.30 -6.05
C LEU A 84 -1.72 -0.38 -6.34
N TYR A 85 -1.72 -1.57 -6.92
CA TYR A 85 -0.52 -2.30 -7.31
C TYR A 85 -0.54 -2.57 -8.81
N PRO A 86 0.52 -2.20 -9.55
CA PRO A 86 0.58 -2.42 -10.99
C PRO A 86 0.91 -3.88 -11.34
N ILE A 87 0.12 -4.48 -12.23
CA ILE A 87 0.36 -5.85 -12.75
C ILE A 87 0.90 -5.85 -14.18
N SER A 88 0.63 -4.80 -14.96
CA SER A 88 1.15 -4.71 -16.33
C SER A 88 2.69 -4.59 -16.33
N GLN A 89 3.31 -5.24 -17.32
CA GLN A 89 4.75 -5.10 -17.59
C GLN A 89 5.15 -3.66 -17.93
N ASP A 90 4.21 -2.84 -18.43
CA ASP A 90 4.41 -1.41 -18.71
C ASP A 90 4.77 -0.60 -17.45
N HIS A 91 4.52 -1.19 -16.27
CA HIS A 91 4.76 -0.58 -14.98
C HIS A 91 5.75 -1.41 -14.12
N ALA A 92 6.58 -2.24 -14.75
CA ALA A 92 7.53 -3.12 -14.04
C ALA A 92 8.46 -2.36 -13.08
N LEU A 93 8.93 -1.16 -13.47
CA LEU A 93 9.77 -0.33 -12.60
C LEU A 93 9.01 0.14 -11.34
N LEU A 94 7.76 0.57 -11.51
CA LEU A 94 6.91 0.99 -10.38
C LEU A 94 6.54 -0.20 -9.49
N ALA A 95 6.28 -1.37 -10.07
CA ALA A 95 6.05 -2.61 -9.35
C ALA A 95 7.27 -2.96 -8.48
N MET A 96 8.48 -2.91 -9.06
CA MET A 96 9.74 -3.16 -8.35
C MET A 96 9.96 -2.18 -7.19
N HIS A 97 9.70 -0.88 -7.39
CA HIS A 97 9.79 0.10 -6.31
C HIS A 97 8.75 -0.13 -5.22
N THR A 98 7.51 -0.48 -5.60
CA THR A 98 6.45 -0.83 -4.65
C THR A 98 6.83 -2.06 -3.83
N ASP A 99 7.37 -3.10 -4.47
CA ASP A 99 7.82 -4.34 -3.83
C ASP A 99 8.87 -4.08 -2.74
N ARG A 100 9.83 -3.21 -3.01
CA ARG A 100 10.86 -2.83 -2.02
C ARG A 100 10.25 -2.31 -0.72
N TRP A 101 9.18 -1.52 -0.83
CA TRP A 101 8.49 -0.96 0.34
C TRP A 101 7.57 -1.98 1.02
N LEU A 102 6.94 -2.88 0.27
CA LEU A 102 6.16 -3.98 0.84
C LEU A 102 7.05 -4.94 1.64
N ILE A 103 8.26 -5.23 1.16
CA ILE A 103 9.27 -5.98 1.92
C ILE A 103 9.63 -5.26 3.21
N LEU A 104 9.91 -3.95 3.15
CA LEU A 104 10.22 -3.17 4.36
C LEU A 104 9.05 -3.17 5.38
N ALA A 105 7.81 -3.11 4.89
CA ALA A 105 6.62 -3.21 5.74
C ALA A 105 6.54 -4.58 6.43
N ASP A 106 6.83 -5.66 5.71
CA ASP A 106 6.88 -7.02 6.24
C ASP A 106 7.96 -7.15 7.33
N GLU A 107 9.19 -6.71 7.05
CA GLU A 107 10.30 -6.72 8.00
C GLU A 107 10.01 -5.88 9.26
N PHE A 108 9.28 -4.76 9.12
CA PHE A 108 8.83 -3.96 10.27
C PHE A 108 7.79 -4.73 11.10
N LEU A 109 6.81 -5.35 10.46
CA LEU A 109 5.76 -6.12 11.15
C LEU A 109 6.30 -7.40 11.81
N THR A 110 7.32 -8.04 11.24
CA THR A 110 8.01 -9.17 11.89
C THR A 110 8.91 -8.72 13.05
N GLY A 111 9.27 -7.43 13.11
CA GLY A 111 10.14 -6.85 14.13
C GLY A 111 11.63 -6.92 13.77
N GLU A 112 11.95 -7.28 12.53
CA GLU A 112 13.32 -7.30 12.01
C GLU A 112 13.89 -5.89 11.82
N LYS A 113 13.05 -4.91 11.51
CA LYS A 113 13.42 -3.49 11.45
C LYS A 113 12.73 -2.70 12.56
N SER A 114 13.50 -1.83 13.19
CA SER A 114 12.97 -0.88 14.17
C SER A 114 12.25 0.28 13.48
N LEU A 115 11.36 0.93 14.24
CA LEU A 115 10.64 2.12 13.80
C LEU A 115 11.60 3.26 13.39
N ASP A 116 12.69 3.46 14.13
CA ASP A 116 13.71 4.46 13.80
C ASP A 116 14.38 4.21 12.45
N TYR A 117 14.68 2.94 12.15
CA TYR A 117 15.28 2.55 10.88
C TYR A 117 14.31 2.82 9.72
N VAL A 118 13.06 2.38 9.85
CA VAL A 118 12.02 2.60 8.84
C VAL A 118 11.77 4.10 8.65
N SER A 119 11.64 4.86 9.73
CA SER A 119 11.41 6.32 9.69
C SER A 119 12.51 7.07 8.93
N ARG A 120 13.78 6.70 9.13
CA ARG A 120 14.91 7.28 8.36
C ARG A 120 14.84 6.97 6.88
N LEU A 121 14.49 5.73 6.51
CA LEU A 121 14.32 5.34 5.11
C LEU A 121 13.17 6.11 4.45
N LEU A 122 12.01 6.19 5.11
CA LEU A 122 10.86 6.95 4.65
C LEU A 122 11.23 8.43 4.46
N SER A 123 11.83 9.05 5.47
CA SER A 123 12.21 10.47 5.40
C SER A 123 13.20 10.76 4.26
N THR A 124 14.11 9.83 3.97
CA THR A 124 15.08 9.95 2.88
C THR A 124 14.38 9.84 1.53
N ALA A 125 13.54 8.84 1.32
CA ALA A 125 12.81 8.67 0.07
C ALA A 125 11.84 9.83 -0.20
N LEU A 126 11.10 10.24 0.82
CA LEU A 126 10.12 11.33 0.75
C LEU A 126 10.76 12.73 0.70
N SER A 127 12.09 12.82 0.77
CA SER A 127 12.79 14.10 0.55
C SER A 127 12.81 14.52 -0.92
N SER A 128 12.64 13.56 -1.84
CA SER A 128 12.71 13.77 -3.28
C SER A 128 11.46 13.32 -4.03
N SER A 129 10.49 12.70 -3.34
CA SER A 129 9.28 12.13 -3.94
C SER A 129 8.06 12.39 -3.04
N ASP A 130 6.89 12.60 -3.64
CA ASP A 130 5.66 12.80 -2.87
C ASP A 130 5.07 11.52 -2.28
N PHE A 131 5.41 10.37 -2.85
CA PHE A 131 5.00 9.03 -2.44
C PHE A 131 6.20 8.07 -2.49
N LEU A 132 6.05 6.89 -1.90
CA LEU A 132 7.18 5.98 -1.67
C LEU A 132 7.73 5.36 -2.95
N ALA A 133 6.84 4.90 -3.83
CA ALA A 133 7.24 4.23 -5.08
C ALA A 133 7.21 5.15 -6.30
N SER A 134 6.67 6.37 -6.16
CA SER A 134 6.43 7.30 -7.26
C SER A 134 6.49 8.76 -6.80
N CYS A 135 6.83 9.66 -7.71
CA CYS A 135 6.84 11.09 -7.42
C CYS A 135 5.44 11.72 -7.40
N TYR A 136 4.39 11.03 -7.86
CA TYR A 136 3.10 11.66 -8.13
C TYR A 136 1.87 10.87 -7.71
N VAL A 137 2.00 9.55 -7.49
CA VAL A 137 0.83 8.70 -7.17
C VAL A 137 1.10 7.72 -6.02
N PRO A 138 0.14 7.52 -5.10
CA PRO A 138 0.26 6.55 -4.02
C PRO A 138 0.02 5.12 -4.53
N THR A 139 0.83 4.18 -4.08
CA THR A 139 0.64 2.75 -4.35
C THR A 139 0.23 2.00 -3.08
N ALA A 140 0.06 0.68 -3.17
CA ALA A 140 -0.25 -0.17 -2.01
C ALA A 140 0.78 0.01 -0.89
N ALA A 141 2.05 0.24 -1.25
CA ALA A 141 3.12 0.52 -0.29
C ALA A 141 2.81 1.74 0.58
N ASP A 142 2.25 2.80 0.00
CA ASP A 142 1.96 4.03 0.73
C ASP A 142 0.87 3.82 1.77
N ILE A 143 -0.22 3.15 1.38
CA ILE A 143 -1.35 2.85 2.26
C ILE A 143 -0.92 1.91 3.39
N ILE A 144 -0.17 0.86 3.04
CA ILE A 144 0.27 -0.15 4.02
C ILE A 144 1.25 0.47 5.02
N LEU A 145 2.33 1.12 4.57
CA LEU A 145 3.33 1.66 5.48
C LEU A 145 2.76 2.76 6.37
N SER A 146 1.97 3.68 5.81
CA SER A 146 1.35 4.75 6.62
C SER A 146 0.42 4.21 7.70
N SER A 147 -0.24 3.07 7.45
CA SER A 147 -1.14 2.45 8.42
C SER A 147 -0.43 1.77 9.59
N VAL A 148 0.81 1.30 9.41
CA VAL A 148 1.53 0.53 10.44
C VAL A 148 2.53 1.36 11.23
N ILE A 149 2.97 2.51 10.71
CA ILE A 149 3.95 3.37 11.39
C ILE A 149 3.31 4.44 12.30
N THR A 150 2.02 4.30 12.63
CA THR A 150 1.18 5.34 13.27
C THR A 150 1.59 5.75 14.68
N ASP A 151 2.51 5.01 15.31
CA ASP A 151 2.90 5.18 16.72
C ASP A 151 4.02 6.21 16.97
N LEU A 152 4.48 6.92 15.94
CA LEU A 152 5.47 7.97 16.15
C LEU A 152 4.83 9.20 16.82
N ARG A 153 5.34 9.55 18.01
CA ARG A 153 5.00 10.81 18.69
C ARG A 153 5.44 12.04 17.90
N VAL A 154 6.52 11.91 17.13
CA VAL A 154 7.09 12.96 16.28
C VAL A 154 7.58 12.30 14.99
N TYR A 155 7.03 12.74 13.87
CA TYR A 155 7.48 12.31 12.54
C TYR A 155 8.53 13.28 11.99
N PRO A 156 9.49 12.81 11.18
CA PRO A 156 10.24 13.69 10.30
C PRO A 156 9.26 14.46 9.38
N ASN A 157 9.56 15.73 9.09
CA ASN A 157 8.65 16.63 8.35
C ASN A 157 8.14 16.02 7.03
N ASN A 158 9.01 15.35 6.27
CA ASN A 158 8.63 14.74 4.98
C ASN A 158 7.64 13.58 5.17
N VAL A 159 7.80 12.79 6.24
CA VAL A 159 6.90 11.68 6.58
C VAL A 159 5.55 12.23 7.04
N GLU A 160 5.56 13.29 7.85
CA GLU A 160 4.33 13.96 8.30
C GLU A 160 3.52 14.54 7.13
N LEU A 161 4.19 15.21 6.18
CA LEU A 161 3.57 15.76 4.98
C LEU A 161 2.97 14.66 4.10
N TRP A 162 3.69 13.55 3.92
CA TRP A 162 3.20 12.39 3.19
C TRP A 162 1.97 11.75 3.86
N ILE A 163 1.96 11.56 5.18
CA ILE A 163 0.79 11.07 5.93
C ILE A 163 -0.40 12.01 5.73
N LYS A 164 -0.20 13.33 5.91
CA LYS A 164 -1.26 14.34 5.70
C LYS A 164 -1.81 14.29 4.28
N ARG A 165 -0.95 14.07 3.28
CA ARG A 165 -1.33 13.91 1.88
C ARG A 165 -2.20 12.67 1.69
N LEU A 166 -1.82 11.53 2.26
CA LEU A 166 -2.63 10.30 2.22
C LEU A 166 -3.99 10.48 2.93
N CYS A 167 -4.02 11.10 4.10
CA CYS A 167 -5.27 11.38 4.81
C CYS A 167 -6.23 12.24 3.96
N LYS A 168 -5.72 13.18 3.16
CA LYS A 168 -6.55 13.99 2.25
C LYS A 168 -7.09 13.20 1.05
N ILE A 169 -6.41 12.12 0.65
CA ILE A 169 -6.83 11.27 -0.46
C ILE A 169 -7.88 10.25 0.00
N LEU A 170 -7.79 9.81 1.25
CA LEU A 170 -8.62 8.74 1.82
C LEU A 170 -9.91 9.22 2.50
N ASN A 171 -10.04 10.53 2.77
CA ASN A 171 -11.23 11.16 3.37
C ASN A 171 -11.84 12.18 2.40
#